data_AF-A0A819RF16-F1
#
_entry.id   AF-A0A819RF16-F1
#
_cell.length_a   1.000
_cell.length_b   1.000
_cell.length_c   1.000
_cell.angle_alpha   90.00
_cell.angle_beta   90.00
_cell.angle_gamma   90.00
#
_symmetry.space_group_name_H-M   'P 1'
#
loop_
_entity.id
_entity.type
_entity.pdbx_description
1 polymer ?
#
loop_
_entity_poly.entity_id
_entity_poly.type
_entity_poly.pdbx_seq_one_letter_code
_entity_poly.pdbx_strand_id
1 'polypeptide(L)'
;MQKYKQCTKQNYNDEIQLLAYRRYNNVQRITFIVCLIIVLFTLIHILQTGLFLIKHFTEDENRSNMIKLDMQIWQGLVNGQSQRKIPRHIHQIWISSKNDEEMYENFRIAANACMELHSNYNYTLWTHRKILDWLKIHYSWFLPTYENYRYDMQRIDAMKYLLLFHFGGIYLDLDIKCKVQDLITSMLPLDKRDNEPDIIFHMGTEGISANTDMMIAKRFHPFFKLAVSQLKTANRWFYLYHLTIILSAGPTFLYGVYKQFPLKDIFYYVPNNVLYGKMIEGVGGGTWYGRDSLVLIRFMENKIWSMSTMTDRKQEIVPFNSIQGIASTNVPAYSNEYDDFISFEGFYVHGIYTGFKWQCVEFARRWLLLRKSCIFQNVGSATDIWQELTYVERVTDGEKFPLKTYSNGSPH
;
A
#
# COMPACT_ATOMS: atom_id res chain seq x y z
N MET A 1 -25.16 -59.24 -56.78
CA MET A 1 -25.76 -58.64 -55.56
C MET A 1 -24.73 -58.20 -54.50
N GLN A 2 -23.71 -59.00 -54.16
CA GLN A 2 -22.70 -58.62 -53.13
C GLN A 2 -21.88 -57.37 -53.47
N LYS A 3 -21.41 -57.20 -54.72
CA LYS A 3 -20.68 -56.00 -55.16
C LYS A 3 -21.50 -54.70 -55.02
N TYR A 4 -22.81 -54.77 -55.22
CA TYR A 4 -23.71 -53.60 -55.09
C TYR A 4 -23.93 -53.19 -53.62
N LYS A 5 -24.02 -54.16 -52.70
CA LYS A 5 -24.07 -53.92 -51.25
C LYS A 5 -22.75 -53.37 -50.69
N GLN A 6 -21.62 -53.77 -51.26
CA GLN A 6 -20.30 -53.22 -50.91
C GLN A 6 -20.14 -51.76 -51.37
N CYS A 7 -20.55 -51.45 -52.60
CA CYS A 7 -20.48 -50.09 -53.16
C CYS A 7 -21.36 -49.08 -52.41
N THR A 8 -22.58 -49.49 -52.01
CA THR A 8 -23.51 -48.66 -51.22
C THR A 8 -23.02 -48.41 -49.79
N LYS A 9 -22.40 -49.40 -49.15
CA LYS A 9 -21.80 -49.25 -47.81
C LYS A 9 -20.56 -48.36 -47.82
N GLN A 10 -19.80 -48.35 -48.91
CA GLN A 10 -18.64 -47.49 -49.10
C GLN A 10 -19.05 -46.03 -49.32
N ASN A 11 -20.01 -45.77 -50.22
CA ASN A 11 -20.57 -44.41 -50.41
C ASN A 11 -21.19 -43.82 -49.12
N TYR A 12 -21.88 -44.62 -48.31
CA TYR A 12 -22.44 -44.17 -47.04
C TYR A 12 -21.35 -43.81 -46.00
N ASN A 13 -20.27 -44.59 -45.95
CA ASN A 13 -19.13 -44.28 -45.07
C ASN A 13 -18.37 -43.02 -45.55
N ASP A 14 -18.25 -42.83 -46.86
CA ASP A 14 -17.61 -41.64 -47.45
C ASP A 14 -18.42 -40.36 -47.16
N GLU A 15 -19.76 -40.41 -47.22
CA GLU A 15 -20.63 -39.29 -46.82
C GLU A 15 -20.52 -38.94 -45.33
N ILE A 16 -20.47 -39.94 -44.45
CA ILE A 16 -20.28 -39.71 -43.01
C ILE A 16 -18.92 -39.10 -42.73
N GLN A 17 -17.86 -39.56 -43.40
CA GLN A 17 -16.52 -38.98 -43.27
C GLN A 17 -16.49 -37.54 -43.79
N LEU A 18 -17.17 -37.23 -44.89
CA LEU A 18 -17.26 -35.88 -45.43
C LEU A 18 -18.03 -34.93 -44.48
N LEU A 19 -19.11 -35.40 -43.87
CA LEU A 19 -19.88 -34.64 -42.87
C LEU A 19 -19.07 -34.40 -41.59
N ALA A 20 -18.34 -35.42 -41.10
CA ALA A 20 -17.44 -35.29 -39.96
C ALA A 20 -16.30 -34.30 -40.24
N TYR A 21 -15.70 -34.35 -41.44
CA TYR A 21 -14.67 -33.42 -41.88
C TYR A 21 -15.19 -31.97 -41.99
N ARG A 22 -16.39 -31.77 -42.57
CA ARG A 22 -17.05 -30.46 -42.61
C ARG A 22 -17.37 -29.93 -41.21
N ARG A 23 -17.86 -30.78 -40.31
CA ARG A 23 -18.13 -30.41 -38.91
C ARG A 23 -16.84 -30.03 -38.18
N TYR A 24 -15.76 -30.79 -38.34
CA TYR A 24 -14.46 -30.49 -37.77
C TYR A 24 -13.91 -29.14 -38.27
N ASN A 25 -13.93 -28.90 -39.58
CA ASN A 25 -13.51 -27.62 -40.16
C ASN A 25 -14.39 -26.44 -39.71
N ASN A 26 -15.70 -26.64 -39.59
CA ASN A 26 -16.60 -25.61 -39.06
C ASN A 26 -16.31 -25.29 -37.59
N VAL A 27 -16.06 -26.31 -36.75
CA VAL A 27 -15.63 -26.11 -35.37
C VAL A 27 -14.30 -25.36 -35.31
N GLN A 28 -13.31 -25.73 -36.12
CA GLN A 28 -12.03 -25.00 -36.18
C GLN A 28 -12.19 -23.55 -36.62
N ARG A 29 -13.05 -23.27 -37.62
CA ARG A 29 -13.36 -21.90 -38.06
C ARG A 29 -14.04 -21.09 -36.97
N ILE A 30 -15.03 -21.67 -36.28
CA ILE A 30 -15.71 -21.01 -35.16
C ILE A 30 -14.71 -20.72 -34.03
N THR A 31 -13.88 -21.70 -33.66
CA THR A 31 -12.83 -21.51 -32.64
C THR A 31 -11.87 -20.40 -33.04
N PHE A 32 -11.42 -20.38 -34.30
CA PHE A 32 -10.54 -19.32 -34.81
C PHE A 32 -11.19 -17.94 -34.73
N ILE A 33 -12.45 -17.81 -35.15
CA ILE A 33 -13.21 -16.55 -35.08
C ILE A 33 -13.37 -16.10 -33.62
N VAL A 34 -13.71 -17.02 -32.71
CA VAL A 34 -13.83 -16.72 -31.27
C VAL A 34 -12.48 -16.25 -30.70
N CYS A 35 -11.38 -16.93 -31.03
CA CYS A 35 -10.04 -16.50 -30.62
C CYS A 35 -9.70 -15.11 -31.15
N LEU A 36 -10.03 -14.81 -32.42
CA LEU A 36 -9.78 -13.50 -33.02
C LEU A 36 -10.61 -12.39 -32.36
N ILE A 37 -11.87 -12.68 -32.02
CA ILE A 37 -12.73 -11.77 -31.26
C ILE A 37 -12.14 -11.50 -29.87
N ILE A 38 -11.69 -12.54 -29.16
CA ILE A 38 -11.05 -12.39 -27.84
C ILE A 38 -9.79 -11.51 -27.95
N VAL A 39 -8.93 -11.77 -28.94
CA VAL A 39 -7.72 -10.96 -29.18
C VAL A 39 -8.08 -9.50 -29.49
N LEU A 40 -9.11 -9.26 -30.30
CA LEU A 40 -9.55 -7.90 -30.61
C LEU A 40 -10.05 -7.18 -29.34
N PHE A 41 -10.89 -7.84 -28.52
CA PHE A 41 -11.37 -7.26 -27.26
C PHE A 41 -10.23 -6.99 -26.28
N THR A 42 -9.24 -7.87 -26.16
CA THR A 42 -8.09 -7.63 -25.28
C THR A 42 -7.23 -6.47 -25.77
N LEU A 43 -7.00 -6.35 -27.08
CA LEU A 43 -6.27 -5.22 -27.66
C LEU A 43 -7.00 -3.88 -27.45
N ILE A 44 -8.32 -3.85 -27.65
CA ILE A 44 -9.15 -2.67 -27.37
C ILE A 44 -9.05 -2.29 -25.89
N HIS A 45 -9.12 -3.27 -24.99
CA HIS A 45 -9.00 -3.03 -23.56
C HIS A 45 -7.61 -2.50 -23.16
N ILE A 46 -6.54 -3.07 -23.72
CA ILE A 46 -5.16 -2.61 -23.51
C ILE A 46 -5.02 -1.16 -23.98
N LEU A 47 -5.54 -0.83 -25.17
CA LEU A 47 -5.53 0.54 -25.69
C LEU A 47 -6.31 1.51 -24.78
N GLN A 48 -7.54 1.15 -24.39
CA GLN A 48 -8.36 1.97 -23.47
C GLN A 48 -7.70 2.16 -22.10
N THR A 49 -6.98 1.15 -21.62
CA THR A 49 -6.21 1.20 -20.39
C THR A 49 -5.00 2.12 -20.55
N GLY A 50 -4.24 1.97 -21.64
CA GLY A 50 -3.10 2.84 -21.94
C GLY A 50 -3.50 4.30 -22.06
N LEU A 51 -4.56 4.61 -22.80
CA LEU A 51 -5.10 5.98 -22.92
C LEU A 51 -5.56 6.56 -21.57
N PHE A 52 -6.19 5.73 -20.73
CA PHE A 52 -6.58 6.15 -19.37
C PHE A 52 -5.37 6.48 -18.51
N LEU A 53 -4.33 5.63 -18.53
CA LEU A 53 -3.10 5.85 -17.77
C LEU A 53 -2.36 7.09 -18.28
N ILE A 54 -2.24 7.27 -19.59
CA ILE A 54 -1.65 8.48 -20.19
C ILE A 54 -2.43 9.70 -19.70
N LYS A 55 -3.75 9.75 -19.90
CA LYS A 55 -4.58 10.86 -19.40
C LYS A 55 -4.41 11.13 -17.90
N HIS A 56 -4.30 10.07 -17.08
CA HIS A 56 -4.23 10.21 -15.63
C HIS A 56 -2.84 10.57 -15.10
N PHE A 57 -1.76 10.25 -15.84
CA PHE A 57 -0.38 10.42 -15.39
C PHE A 57 0.49 11.38 -16.24
N THR A 58 0.04 11.79 -17.43
CA THR A 58 0.81 12.67 -18.34
C THR A 58 0.15 14.01 -18.60
N GLU A 59 -1.17 14.14 -18.50
CA GLU A 59 -1.83 15.44 -18.66
C GLU A 59 -1.80 16.22 -17.35
N ASP A 60 -0.98 17.27 -17.30
CA ASP A 60 -1.07 18.36 -16.33
C ASP A 60 -2.26 19.32 -16.63
N GLU A 61 -3.19 18.93 -17.51
CA GLU A 61 -4.00 19.90 -18.24
C GLU A 61 -5.43 20.14 -17.74
N ASN A 62 -5.72 21.44 -17.68
CA ASN A 62 -7.00 22.08 -17.97
C ASN A 62 -8.16 21.82 -16.98
N ARG A 63 -8.27 22.79 -16.07
CA ARG A 63 -9.35 23.07 -15.10
C ARG A 63 -10.77 23.16 -15.68
N SER A 64 -10.95 23.05 -17.00
CA SER A 64 -12.22 23.29 -17.72
C SER A 64 -13.21 22.12 -17.66
N ASN A 65 -12.79 20.92 -17.25
CA ASN A 65 -13.65 19.72 -17.21
C ASN A 65 -14.02 19.25 -15.78
N MET A 66 -13.86 20.10 -14.76
CA MET A 66 -14.36 19.75 -13.42
C MET A 66 -15.90 19.64 -13.47
N ILE A 67 -16.40 18.41 -13.29
CA ILE A 67 -17.83 18.10 -13.15
C ILE A 67 -18.43 19.05 -12.12
N LYS A 68 -19.41 19.87 -12.52
CA LYS A 68 -20.26 20.62 -11.59
C LYS A 68 -21.07 19.61 -10.76
N LEU A 69 -20.53 19.22 -9.61
CA LEU A 69 -21.29 18.46 -8.61
C LEU A 69 -22.38 19.35 -8.00
N ASP A 70 -23.51 18.71 -7.74
CA ASP A 70 -24.80 19.25 -7.32
C ASP A 70 -24.73 20.47 -6.37
N MET A 71 -25.43 21.53 -6.75
CA MET A 71 -25.58 22.79 -6.00
C MET A 71 -26.27 22.60 -4.64
N GLN A 72 -27.03 21.53 -4.42
CA GLN A 72 -27.68 21.29 -3.13
C GLN A 72 -26.69 20.98 -2.00
N ILE A 73 -25.55 20.35 -2.32
CA ILE A 73 -24.46 20.09 -1.36
C ILE A 73 -23.79 21.42 -0.95
N TRP A 74 -23.74 22.40 -1.85
CA TRP A 74 -23.16 23.73 -1.59
C TRP A 74 -23.97 24.57 -0.60
N GLN A 75 -25.31 24.48 -0.63
CA GLN A 75 -26.15 25.28 0.27
C GLN A 75 -26.02 24.84 1.74
N GLY A 76 -25.70 23.58 2.01
CA GLY A 76 -25.38 23.09 3.36
C GLY A 76 -24.03 23.57 3.89
N LEU A 77 -23.03 23.77 3.01
CA LEU A 77 -21.68 24.24 3.37
C LEU A 77 -21.64 25.73 3.73
N VAL A 78 -22.53 26.53 3.16
CA VAL A 78 -22.59 27.99 3.40
C VAL A 78 -23.38 28.31 4.68
N ASN A 79 -24.35 27.47 5.05
CA ASN A 79 -25.29 27.78 6.14
C ASN A 79 -25.01 27.07 7.47
N GLY A 80 -24.12 26.08 7.52
CA GLY A 80 -23.71 25.43 8.76
C GLY A 80 -22.33 25.91 9.18
N GLN A 81 -22.19 26.39 10.42
CA GLN A 81 -20.89 26.62 11.06
C GLN A 81 -19.93 25.46 10.75
N SER A 82 -19.02 25.65 9.80
CA SER A 82 -18.04 24.62 9.48
C SER A 82 -17.24 24.39 10.76
N GLN A 83 -17.19 23.15 11.24
CA GLN A 83 -16.33 22.81 12.35
C GLN A 83 -14.91 23.20 11.93
N ARG A 84 -14.37 24.25 12.57
CA ARG A 84 -13.04 24.80 12.24
C ARG A 84 -11.89 23.81 12.51
N LYS A 85 -12.18 22.64 13.07
CA LYS A 85 -11.24 21.64 13.58
C LYS A 85 -11.54 20.26 12.99
N ILE A 86 -10.52 19.40 12.95
CA ILE A 86 -10.68 18.01 12.53
C ILE A 86 -11.48 17.29 13.61
N PRO A 87 -12.55 16.56 13.24
CA PRO A 87 -13.29 15.75 14.20
C PRO A 87 -12.41 14.70 14.87
N ARG A 88 -12.47 14.56 16.19
CA ARG A 88 -11.83 13.46 16.92
C ARG A 88 -12.65 12.18 16.75
N HIS A 89 -12.63 11.63 15.53
CA HIS A 89 -13.35 10.42 15.15
C HIS A 89 -12.40 9.51 14.38
N ILE A 90 -12.13 8.32 14.93
CA ILE A 90 -11.36 7.27 14.28
C ILE A 90 -12.30 6.34 13.51
N HIS A 91 -11.97 6.13 12.24
CA HIS A 91 -12.63 5.20 11.34
C HIS A 91 -11.67 4.06 10.98
N GLN A 92 -12.11 2.83 11.18
CA GLN A 92 -11.43 1.63 10.67
C GLN A 92 -12.45 0.77 9.92
N ILE A 93 -12.00 0.00 8.94
CA ILE A 93 -12.88 -0.78 8.06
C ILE A 93 -12.50 -2.26 8.12
N TRP A 94 -13.47 -3.12 8.43
CA TRP A 94 -13.36 -4.56 8.28
C TRP A 94 -14.42 -5.06 7.31
N ILE A 95 -13.99 -5.49 6.12
CA ILE A 95 -14.86 -6.09 5.13
C ILE A 95 -14.36 -7.50 4.84
N SER A 96 -15.25 -8.46 5.01
CA SER A 96 -15.17 -9.73 4.30
C SER A 96 -16.52 -9.92 3.62
N SER A 97 -16.59 -9.59 2.32
CA SER A 97 -17.88 -9.57 1.60
C SER A 97 -18.33 -10.95 1.13
N LYS A 98 -17.40 -11.89 1.04
CA LYS A 98 -17.64 -13.23 0.48
C LYS A 98 -17.95 -14.27 1.56
N ASN A 99 -17.33 -14.12 2.72
CA ASN A 99 -17.51 -14.98 3.88
C ASN A 99 -17.61 -14.02 5.07
N ASP A 100 -18.59 -14.15 5.97
CA ASP A 100 -18.65 -13.33 7.19
C ASP A 100 -17.53 -13.73 8.16
N GLU A 101 -16.27 -13.47 7.79
CA GLU A 101 -15.08 -13.84 8.53
C GLU A 101 -14.88 -12.90 9.73
N GLU A 102 -14.54 -13.51 10.86
CA GLU A 102 -14.13 -12.79 12.05
C GLU A 102 -12.82 -12.03 11.77
N MET A 103 -12.70 -10.84 12.35
CA MET A 103 -11.47 -10.05 12.28
C MET A 103 -10.29 -10.83 12.88
N TYR A 104 -9.15 -10.79 12.20
CA TYR A 104 -7.92 -11.39 12.71
C TYR A 104 -7.51 -10.81 14.08
N GLU A 105 -6.96 -11.67 14.94
CA GLU A 105 -6.64 -11.30 16.32
C GLU A 105 -5.65 -10.15 16.42
N ASN A 106 -4.59 -10.15 15.60
CA ASN A 106 -3.59 -9.09 15.56
C ASN A 106 -4.21 -7.73 15.19
N PHE A 107 -5.15 -7.71 14.26
CA PHE A 107 -5.89 -6.50 13.87
C PHE A 107 -6.80 -6.02 15.00
N ARG A 108 -7.49 -6.94 15.68
CA ARG A 108 -8.31 -6.61 16.84
C ARG A 108 -7.48 -6.00 17.97
N ILE A 109 -6.31 -6.57 18.27
CA ILE A 109 -5.39 -6.06 19.28
C ILE A 109 -4.89 -4.66 18.91
N ALA A 110 -4.51 -4.44 17.64
CA ALA A 110 -4.02 -3.13 17.17
C ALA A 110 -5.13 -2.06 17.23
N ALA A 111 -6.33 -2.38 16.74
CA ALA A 111 -7.50 -1.52 16.82
C ALA A 111 -7.87 -1.17 18.27
N ASN A 112 -7.88 -2.16 19.17
CA ASN A 112 -8.15 -1.95 20.60
C ASN A 112 -7.11 -1.02 21.24
N ALA A 113 -5.82 -1.21 20.94
CA ALA A 113 -4.77 -0.34 21.45
C ALA A 113 -4.96 1.12 21.01
N CYS A 114 -5.41 1.37 19.77
CA CYS A 114 -5.79 2.71 19.33
C CYS A 114 -7.01 3.26 20.07
N MET A 115 -8.06 2.45 20.27
CA MET A 115 -9.28 2.86 20.98
C MET A 115 -9.00 3.22 22.45
N GLU A 116 -8.24 2.39 23.15
CA GLU A 116 -7.89 2.60 24.56
C GLU A 116 -7.08 3.88 24.74
N LEU A 117 -6.08 4.09 23.88
CA LEU A 117 -5.24 5.26 23.91
C LEU A 117 -6.00 6.55 23.57
N HIS A 118 -7.09 6.45 22.78
CA HIS A 118 -7.91 7.57 22.35
C HIS A 118 -9.34 7.49 22.91
N SER A 119 -9.49 7.19 24.20
CA SER A 119 -10.80 7.09 24.88
C SER A 119 -11.66 8.36 24.79
N ASN A 120 -11.06 9.51 24.50
CA ASN A 120 -11.73 10.79 24.26
C ASN A 120 -12.14 11.03 22.79
N TYR A 121 -11.93 10.06 21.90
CA TYR A 121 -12.27 10.13 20.48
C TYR A 121 -13.50 9.25 20.23
N ASN A 122 -14.34 9.66 19.29
CA ASN A 122 -15.35 8.75 18.75
C ASN A 122 -14.64 7.66 17.95
N TYR A 123 -15.17 6.44 18.00
CA TYR A 123 -14.64 5.32 17.24
C TYR A 123 -15.74 4.66 16.43
N THR A 124 -15.46 4.27 15.20
CA THR A 124 -16.36 3.44 14.41
C THR A 124 -15.60 2.42 13.58
N LEU A 125 -15.86 1.15 13.90
CA LEU A 125 -15.54 0.04 13.02
C LEU A 125 -16.67 -0.16 12.00
N TRP A 126 -16.35 0.07 10.73
CA TRP A 126 -17.23 -0.08 9.58
C TRP A 126 -17.16 -1.49 9.03
N THR A 127 -18.27 -2.23 9.17
CA THR A 127 -18.44 -3.56 8.57
C THR A 127 -19.12 -3.45 7.22
N HIS A 128 -19.03 -4.50 6.40
CA HIS A 128 -19.68 -4.52 5.08
C HIS A 128 -21.18 -4.15 5.15
N ARG A 129 -21.92 -4.71 6.11
CA ARG A 129 -23.35 -4.39 6.32
C ARG A 129 -23.58 -2.93 6.70
N LYS A 130 -22.82 -2.41 7.68
CA LYS A 130 -22.91 -1.00 8.09
C LYS A 130 -22.63 -0.06 6.92
N ILE A 131 -21.67 -0.40 6.07
CA ILE A 131 -21.33 0.38 4.88
C ILE A 131 -22.47 0.36 3.88
N LEU A 132 -23.03 -0.82 3.55
CA LEU A 132 -24.16 -0.90 2.61
C LEU A 132 -25.35 -0.08 3.09
N ASP A 133 -25.73 -0.21 4.36
CA ASP A 133 -26.87 0.51 4.91
C ASP A 133 -26.63 2.02 4.94
N TRP A 134 -25.41 2.44 5.27
CA TRP A 134 -25.01 3.84 5.23
C TRP A 134 -24.98 4.41 3.80
N LEU A 135 -24.45 3.66 2.83
CA LEU A 135 -24.43 4.05 1.42
C LEU A 135 -25.84 4.19 0.86
N LYS A 136 -26.76 3.28 1.18
CA LYS A 136 -28.18 3.37 0.75
C LYS A 136 -28.82 4.70 1.17
N ILE A 137 -28.48 5.19 2.36
CA ILE A 137 -29.06 6.41 2.93
C ILE A 137 -28.36 7.67 2.39
N HIS A 138 -27.03 7.69 2.37
CA HIS A 138 -26.26 8.92 2.15
C HIS A 138 -25.61 9.05 0.77
N TYR A 139 -25.36 7.93 0.09
CA TYR A 139 -24.63 7.87 -1.19
C TYR A 139 -25.23 6.81 -2.12
N SER A 140 -26.56 6.76 -2.23
CA SER A 140 -27.27 5.75 -3.01
C SER A 140 -26.82 5.71 -4.47
N TRP A 141 -26.40 6.85 -5.02
CA TRP A 141 -25.82 6.98 -6.36
C TRP A 141 -24.49 6.21 -6.52
N PHE A 142 -23.74 6.01 -5.44
CA PHE A 142 -22.45 5.31 -5.44
C PHE A 142 -22.60 3.81 -5.19
N LEU A 143 -23.71 3.38 -4.58
CA LEU A 143 -23.95 1.98 -4.23
C LEU A 143 -23.72 1.00 -5.39
N PRO A 144 -24.18 1.25 -6.64
CA PRO A 144 -23.90 0.35 -7.76
C PRO A 144 -22.40 0.24 -8.09
N THR A 145 -21.63 1.32 -7.89
CA THR A 145 -20.17 1.30 -8.09
C THR A 145 -19.50 0.47 -7.00
N TYR A 146 -19.92 0.67 -5.74
CA TYR A 146 -19.39 -0.04 -4.58
C TYR A 146 -19.64 -1.55 -4.67
N GLU A 147 -20.85 -1.97 -5.05
CA GLU A 147 -21.19 -3.38 -5.22
C GLU A 147 -20.41 -4.01 -6.38
N ASN A 148 -20.19 -3.26 -7.46
CA ASN A 148 -19.47 -3.72 -8.64
C ASN A 148 -17.94 -3.76 -8.50
N TYR A 149 -17.37 -3.33 -7.37
CA TYR A 149 -15.93 -3.53 -7.14
C TYR A 149 -15.58 -5.02 -7.14
N ARG A 150 -14.50 -5.40 -7.82
CA ARG A 150 -14.12 -6.81 -7.97
C ARG A 150 -13.52 -7.38 -6.70
N TYR A 151 -12.83 -6.54 -5.92
CA TYR A 151 -12.07 -6.92 -4.74
C TYR A 151 -12.48 -6.09 -3.51
N ASP A 152 -12.45 -6.71 -2.33
CA ASP A 152 -12.78 -6.03 -1.07
C ASP A 152 -11.83 -4.88 -0.76
N MET A 153 -10.56 -5.00 -1.14
CA MET A 153 -9.61 -3.90 -0.98
C MET A 153 -10.05 -2.63 -1.73
N GLN A 154 -10.63 -2.75 -2.94
CA GLN A 154 -11.17 -1.59 -3.65
C GLN A 154 -12.35 -0.93 -2.89
N ARG A 155 -13.19 -1.75 -2.25
CA ARG A 155 -14.30 -1.26 -1.41
C ARG A 155 -13.77 -0.52 -0.19
N ILE A 156 -12.77 -1.10 0.47
CA ILE A 156 -12.08 -0.49 1.62
C ILE A 156 -11.53 0.87 1.20
N ASP A 157 -10.69 0.90 0.15
CA ASP A 157 -10.04 2.12 -0.36
C ASP A 157 -11.04 3.22 -0.72
N ALA A 158 -12.10 2.88 -1.47
CA ALA A 158 -13.16 3.83 -1.82
C ALA A 158 -13.87 4.40 -0.58
N MET A 159 -14.10 3.57 0.43
CA MET A 159 -14.77 3.98 1.67
C MET A 159 -13.89 4.86 2.54
N LYS A 160 -12.55 4.71 2.53
CA LYS A 160 -11.64 5.64 3.23
C LYS A 160 -11.96 7.09 2.84
N TYR A 161 -12.13 7.36 1.55
CA TYR A 161 -12.38 8.70 1.01
C TYR A 161 -13.80 9.20 1.30
N LEU A 162 -14.81 8.33 1.18
CA LEU A 162 -16.19 8.69 1.50
C LEU A 162 -16.38 9.02 2.98
N LEU A 163 -15.77 8.24 3.87
CA LEU A 163 -15.84 8.47 5.30
C LEU A 163 -15.16 9.78 5.69
N LEU A 164 -13.93 10.02 5.20
CA LEU A 164 -13.22 11.28 5.46
C LEU A 164 -13.92 12.49 4.83
N PHE A 165 -14.53 12.34 3.65
CA PHE A 165 -15.36 13.42 3.09
C PHE A 165 -16.60 13.69 3.94
N HIS A 166 -17.33 12.63 4.35
CA HIS A 166 -18.60 12.79 5.03
C HIS A 166 -18.48 13.18 6.49
N PHE A 167 -17.57 12.55 7.23
CA PHE A 167 -17.40 12.74 8.66
C PHE A 167 -16.19 13.61 8.99
N GLY A 168 -15.15 13.63 8.15
CA GLY A 168 -13.83 14.11 8.53
C GLY A 168 -13.15 13.11 9.45
N GLY A 169 -12.23 13.59 10.27
CA GLY A 169 -11.56 12.80 11.29
C GLY A 169 -10.37 12.04 10.78
N ILE A 170 -10.16 10.85 11.32
CA ILE A 170 -8.96 10.03 11.17
C ILE A 170 -9.37 8.69 10.60
N TYR A 171 -8.79 8.34 9.46
CA TYR A 171 -8.80 6.98 8.96
C TYR A 171 -7.51 6.27 9.36
N LEU A 172 -7.63 5.03 9.83
CA LEU A 172 -6.50 4.13 10.12
C LEU A 172 -6.80 2.74 9.54
N ASP A 173 -5.81 2.10 8.92
CA ASP A 173 -5.86 0.68 8.63
C ASP A 173 -5.89 -0.14 9.94
N LEU A 174 -6.40 -1.37 9.86
CA LEU A 174 -6.60 -2.24 11.01
C LEU A 174 -5.31 -2.87 11.54
N ASP A 175 -4.26 -2.89 10.72
CA ASP A 175 -2.93 -3.34 11.08
C ASP A 175 -2.07 -2.22 11.69
N ILE A 176 -2.67 -1.07 12.01
CA ILE A 176 -2.00 0.06 12.67
C ILE A 176 -2.30 0.07 14.16
N LYS A 177 -1.24 0.05 14.97
CA LYS A 177 -1.25 0.27 16.41
C LYS A 177 -0.79 1.69 16.74
N CYS A 178 -1.53 2.39 17.61
CA CYS A 178 -1.21 3.76 18.02
C CYS A 178 -0.20 3.80 19.19
N LYS A 179 0.70 4.78 19.19
CA LYS A 179 1.75 4.99 20.22
C LYS A 179 1.67 6.34 20.93
N VAL A 180 0.81 7.26 20.48
CA VAL A 180 0.68 8.61 21.03
C VAL A 180 -0.76 8.91 21.47
N GLN A 181 -0.90 9.73 22.51
CA GLN A 181 -2.18 10.03 23.17
C GLN A 181 -3.14 10.90 22.32
N ASP A 182 -2.60 11.78 21.46
CA ASP A 182 -3.40 12.64 20.59
C ASP A 182 -2.77 12.65 19.19
N LEU A 183 -3.27 11.78 18.30
CA LEU A 183 -2.76 11.65 16.93
C LEU A 183 -2.74 12.98 16.18
N ILE A 184 -3.80 13.79 16.30
CA ILE A 184 -3.93 15.05 15.53
C ILE A 184 -2.84 16.03 15.98
N THR A 185 -2.74 16.29 17.29
CA THR A 185 -1.81 17.28 17.85
C THR A 185 -0.37 16.82 17.77
N SER A 186 -0.11 15.52 17.95
CA SER A 186 1.22 14.94 17.84
C SER A 186 1.77 15.05 16.41
N MET A 187 0.92 15.00 15.39
CA MET A 187 1.33 15.12 13.98
C MET A 187 1.62 16.56 13.54
N LEU A 188 1.27 17.56 14.35
CA LEU A 188 1.57 18.95 14.02
C LEU A 188 2.93 19.37 14.57
N PRO A 189 3.73 20.10 13.77
CA PRO A 189 4.88 20.85 14.29
C PRO A 189 4.46 21.70 15.51
N LEU A 190 5.35 21.83 16.49
CA LEU A 190 5.06 22.53 17.75
C LEU A 190 4.56 23.97 17.51
N ASP A 191 5.11 24.66 16.51
CA ASP A 191 4.74 26.02 16.08
C ASP A 191 3.41 26.10 15.32
N LYS A 192 2.79 24.97 14.97
CA LYS A 192 1.52 24.87 14.23
C LYS A 192 0.39 24.28 15.04
N ARG A 193 0.60 23.90 16.31
CA ARG A 193 -0.44 23.31 17.17
C ARG A 193 -1.60 24.25 17.48
N ASP A 194 -1.37 25.56 17.41
CA ASP A 194 -2.42 26.58 17.62
C ASP A 194 -3.38 26.69 16.41
N ASN A 195 -2.95 26.26 15.22
CA ASN A 195 -3.71 26.31 13.97
C ASN A 195 -3.80 24.92 13.32
N GLU A 196 -4.84 24.19 13.72
CA GLU A 196 -5.10 22.83 13.23
C GLU A 196 -5.35 22.80 11.71
N PRO A 197 -4.64 21.94 10.96
CA PRO A 197 -4.67 21.94 9.51
C PRO A 197 -6.00 21.39 8.99
N ASP A 198 -6.28 21.65 7.72
CA ASP A 198 -7.47 21.14 7.06
C ASP A 198 -7.31 19.66 6.64
N ILE A 199 -6.07 19.23 6.38
CA ILE A 199 -5.72 17.87 5.96
C ILE A 199 -4.29 17.51 6.37
N ILE A 200 -4.11 16.30 6.90
CA ILE A 200 -2.81 15.66 7.12
C ILE A 200 -2.78 14.42 6.24
N PHE A 201 -1.78 14.37 5.36
CA PHE A 201 -1.70 13.38 4.32
C PHE A 201 -0.27 12.96 4.14
N HIS A 202 -0.08 11.66 3.94
CA HIS A 202 1.24 11.11 3.82
C HIS A 202 1.51 10.63 2.39
N MET A 203 2.67 10.98 1.86
CA MET A 203 3.08 10.54 0.53
C MET A 203 3.87 9.26 0.67
N GLY A 204 3.58 8.28 -0.19
CA GLY A 204 4.40 7.09 -0.31
C GLY A 204 5.82 7.47 -0.75
N THR A 205 6.75 6.55 -0.55
CA THR A 205 8.13 6.69 -1.02
C THR A 205 8.15 7.04 -2.53
N GLU A 206 9.04 7.96 -2.89
CA GLU A 206 9.41 8.31 -4.28
C GLU A 206 8.35 8.99 -5.16
N GLY A 207 7.22 9.47 -4.61
CA GLY A 207 6.33 10.36 -5.36
C GLY A 207 5.61 9.69 -6.54
N ILE A 208 5.28 8.41 -6.42
CA ILE A 208 4.48 7.65 -7.39
C ILE A 208 3.18 7.12 -6.73
N SER A 209 3.08 7.19 -5.40
CA SER A 209 1.93 6.70 -4.64
C SER A 209 1.62 7.59 -3.43
N ALA A 210 0.36 7.57 -2.99
CA ALA A 210 -0.06 8.12 -1.71
C ALA A 210 -0.02 7.02 -0.65
N ASN A 211 0.39 7.34 0.57
CA ASN A 211 0.14 6.41 1.68
C ASN A 211 -1.33 6.53 2.10
N THR A 212 -2.03 5.40 2.12
CA THR A 212 -3.46 5.32 2.40
C THR A 212 -3.77 4.62 3.71
N ASP A 213 -2.73 4.30 4.47
CA ASP A 213 -2.82 3.48 5.68
C ASP A 213 -3.29 4.38 6.83
N MET A 214 -2.94 5.67 6.78
CA MET A 214 -3.47 6.70 7.66
C MET A 214 -3.73 8.00 6.90
N MET A 215 -4.90 8.60 7.11
CA MET A 215 -5.27 9.88 6.53
C MET A 215 -6.14 10.67 7.50
N ILE A 216 -5.96 11.99 7.56
CA ILE A 216 -6.71 12.86 8.48
C ILE A 216 -7.23 14.07 7.73
N ALA A 217 -8.50 14.42 7.90
CA ALA A 217 -9.04 15.64 7.29
C ALA A 217 -10.24 16.23 8.03
N LYS A 218 -10.46 17.52 7.79
CA LYS A 218 -11.72 18.16 8.13
C LYS A 218 -12.86 17.56 7.32
N ARG A 219 -14.05 17.61 7.92
CA ARG A 219 -15.28 17.23 7.25
C ARG A 219 -15.46 18.05 5.96
N PHE A 220 -15.92 17.38 4.90
CA PHE A 220 -16.16 17.97 3.58
C PHE A 220 -14.93 18.56 2.88
N HIS A 221 -13.73 18.08 3.22
CA HIS A 221 -12.50 18.57 2.61
C HIS A 221 -12.54 18.42 1.06
N PRO A 222 -12.23 19.49 0.28
CA PRO A 222 -12.34 19.46 -1.18
C PRO A 222 -11.50 18.39 -1.87
N PHE A 223 -10.39 17.97 -1.27
CA PHE A 223 -9.56 16.87 -1.78
C PHE A 223 -10.32 15.55 -1.83
N PHE A 224 -10.95 15.13 -0.74
CA PHE A 224 -11.73 13.89 -0.71
C PHE A 224 -13.02 14.00 -1.53
N LYS A 225 -13.58 15.22 -1.67
CA LYS A 225 -14.66 15.46 -2.64
C LYS A 225 -14.21 15.12 -4.07
N LEU A 226 -13.01 15.59 -4.47
CA LEU A 226 -12.44 15.28 -5.77
C LEU A 226 -12.20 13.78 -5.93
N ALA A 227 -11.58 13.12 -4.93
CA ALA A 227 -11.37 11.68 -4.94
C ALA A 227 -12.69 10.91 -5.14
N VAL A 228 -13.70 11.18 -4.30
CA VAL A 228 -15.01 10.53 -4.36
C VAL A 228 -15.69 10.72 -5.73
N SER A 229 -15.56 11.91 -6.34
CA SER A 229 -16.14 12.19 -7.65
C SER A 229 -15.52 11.37 -8.79
N GLN A 230 -14.29 10.89 -8.63
CA GLN A 230 -13.55 10.15 -9.66
C GLN A 230 -13.64 8.63 -9.50
N LEU A 231 -14.04 8.11 -8.33
CA LEU A 231 -14.10 6.68 -8.03
C LEU A 231 -14.89 5.86 -9.06
N LYS A 232 -16.05 6.38 -9.50
CA LYS A 232 -16.88 5.70 -10.51
C LYS A 232 -16.16 5.55 -11.85
N THR A 233 -15.48 6.60 -12.30
CA THR A 233 -14.76 6.62 -13.57
C THR A 233 -13.48 5.79 -13.53
N ALA A 234 -12.86 5.72 -12.35
CA ALA A 234 -11.64 4.95 -12.10
C ALA A 234 -11.88 3.45 -11.89
N ASN A 235 -13.11 3.02 -11.55
CA ASN A 235 -13.45 1.60 -11.41
C ASN A 235 -13.31 0.83 -12.73
N ARG A 236 -12.12 0.26 -12.95
CA ARG A 236 -11.74 -0.51 -14.13
C ARG A 236 -11.03 -1.78 -13.71
N TRP A 237 -11.21 -2.85 -14.48
CA TRP A 237 -10.47 -4.10 -14.28
C TRP A 237 -9.21 -4.10 -15.15
N PHE A 238 -8.04 -4.24 -14.54
CA PHE A 238 -6.74 -4.19 -15.21
C PHE A 238 -6.15 -5.59 -15.43
N TYR A 239 -6.98 -6.64 -15.38
CA TYR A 239 -6.64 -8.07 -15.43
C TYR A 239 -5.75 -8.60 -14.30
N LEU A 240 -4.83 -7.78 -13.76
CA LEU A 240 -4.02 -8.08 -12.59
C LEU A 240 -4.70 -7.59 -11.32
N TYR A 241 -4.64 -8.40 -10.26
CA TYR A 241 -5.29 -8.13 -8.98
C TYR A 241 -4.78 -6.81 -8.38
N HIS A 242 -3.45 -6.68 -8.24
CA HIS A 242 -2.85 -5.49 -7.61
C HIS A 242 -3.04 -4.23 -8.45
N LEU A 243 -2.83 -4.28 -9.78
CA LEU A 243 -3.07 -3.12 -10.64
C LEU A 243 -4.52 -2.62 -10.53
N THR A 244 -5.45 -3.55 -10.48
CA THR A 244 -6.87 -3.21 -10.35
C THR A 244 -7.13 -2.45 -9.06
N ILE A 245 -6.54 -2.87 -7.95
CA ILE A 245 -6.70 -2.20 -6.66
C ILE A 245 -6.07 -0.80 -6.68
N ILE A 246 -4.76 -0.72 -6.98
CA ILE A 246 -4.00 0.53 -6.79
C ILE A 246 -4.42 1.66 -7.73
N LEU A 247 -4.89 1.33 -8.94
CA LEU A 247 -5.27 2.32 -9.97
C LEU A 247 -6.74 2.72 -9.95
N SER A 248 -7.63 1.90 -9.35
CA SER A 248 -9.07 2.20 -9.36
C SER A 248 -9.54 2.97 -8.14
N ALA A 249 -8.98 2.66 -6.97
CA ALA A 249 -9.34 3.29 -5.71
C ALA A 249 -8.15 3.40 -4.75
N GLY A 250 -7.09 2.62 -4.93
CA GLY A 250 -5.97 2.57 -3.99
C GLY A 250 -4.93 3.72 -4.10
N PRO A 251 -3.71 3.48 -3.59
CA PRO A 251 -2.64 4.48 -3.47
C PRO A 251 -2.33 5.29 -4.73
N THR A 252 -2.28 4.66 -5.90
CA THR A 252 -1.89 5.32 -7.15
C THR A 252 -3.04 6.18 -7.70
N PHE A 253 -4.29 5.72 -7.56
CA PHE A 253 -5.48 6.51 -7.85
C PHE A 253 -5.49 7.80 -7.02
N LEU A 254 -5.30 7.69 -5.71
CA LEU A 254 -5.33 8.85 -4.82
C LEU A 254 -4.17 9.81 -5.09
N TYR A 255 -3.00 9.29 -5.46
CA TYR A 255 -1.87 10.11 -5.91
C TYR A 255 -2.19 10.89 -7.19
N GLY A 256 -2.88 10.28 -8.16
CA GLY A 256 -3.35 10.96 -9.36
C GLY A 256 -4.38 12.06 -9.05
N VAL A 257 -5.29 11.80 -8.10
CA VAL A 257 -6.21 12.82 -7.57
C VAL A 257 -5.43 13.95 -6.88
N TYR A 258 -4.40 13.59 -6.08
CA TYR A 258 -3.51 14.56 -5.48
C TYR A 258 -2.92 15.43 -6.57
N LYS A 259 -2.23 14.89 -7.58
CA LYS A 259 -1.62 15.66 -8.70
C LYS A 259 -2.57 16.72 -9.28
N GLN A 260 -3.82 16.36 -9.56
CA GLN A 260 -4.85 17.26 -10.10
C GLN A 260 -5.34 18.33 -9.11
N PHE A 261 -5.19 18.11 -7.80
CA PHE A 261 -5.68 19.03 -6.78
C PHE A 261 -4.82 20.31 -6.70
N PRO A 262 -5.41 21.52 -6.85
CA PRO A 262 -4.64 22.75 -7.08
C PRO A 262 -3.96 23.34 -5.84
N LEU A 263 -4.48 23.07 -4.63
CA LEU A 263 -3.95 23.64 -3.39
C LEU A 263 -3.02 22.63 -2.71
N LYS A 264 -1.72 22.68 -3.04
CA LYS A 264 -0.72 21.76 -2.48
C LYS A 264 -0.24 22.16 -1.09
N ASP A 265 -0.20 23.46 -0.83
CA ASP A 265 0.41 24.02 0.38
C ASP A 265 -0.42 23.77 1.66
N ILE A 266 -1.65 23.27 1.51
CA ILE A 266 -2.52 22.93 2.65
C ILE A 266 -2.26 21.53 3.20
N PHE A 267 -1.46 20.72 2.50
CA PHE A 267 -1.14 19.36 2.90
C PHE A 267 0.01 19.36 3.89
N TYR A 268 -0.26 18.82 5.07
CA TYR A 268 0.76 18.60 6.08
C TYR A 268 1.33 17.20 5.93
N TYR A 269 2.66 17.14 5.76
CA TYR A 269 3.41 15.91 5.60
C TYR A 269 4.11 15.56 6.92
N VAL A 270 3.94 14.32 7.35
CA VAL A 270 4.65 13.77 8.51
C VAL A 270 5.73 12.82 7.98
N PRO A 271 7.02 13.05 8.28
CA PRO A 271 8.08 12.15 7.83
C PRO A 271 7.85 10.70 8.28
N ASN A 272 8.16 9.73 7.41
CA ASN A 272 7.96 8.30 7.66
C ASN A 272 8.56 7.82 9.00
N ASN A 273 9.79 8.23 9.29
CA ASN A 273 10.50 7.90 10.53
C ASN A 273 9.83 8.48 11.78
N VAL A 274 9.13 9.62 11.64
CA VAL A 274 8.36 10.22 12.73
C VAL A 274 7.03 9.49 12.89
N LEU A 275 6.34 9.23 11.78
CA LEU A 275 5.05 8.56 11.77
C LEU A 275 5.17 7.11 12.30
N TYR A 276 5.93 6.26 11.61
CA TYR A 276 6.07 4.84 11.94
C TYR A 276 7.07 4.56 13.08
N GLY A 277 8.00 5.48 13.35
CA GLY A 277 8.95 5.33 14.45
C GLY A 277 8.39 5.76 15.81
N LYS A 278 7.52 6.79 15.84
CA LYS A 278 7.09 7.42 17.10
C LYS A 278 5.59 7.46 17.32
N MET A 279 4.77 7.48 16.27
CA MET A 279 3.32 7.74 16.40
C MET A 279 2.46 6.50 16.22
N ILE A 280 2.83 5.65 15.28
CA ILE A 280 2.11 4.42 14.94
C ILE A 280 3.09 3.27 14.69
N GLU A 281 2.59 2.04 14.72
CA GLU A 281 3.35 0.82 14.42
C GLU A 281 2.48 -0.13 13.60
N GLY A 282 3.04 -0.67 12.51
CA GLY A 282 2.40 -1.71 11.73
C GLY A 282 2.56 -3.08 12.40
N VAL A 283 1.45 -3.80 12.61
CA VAL A 283 1.47 -5.18 13.16
C VAL A 283 1.45 -6.26 12.06
N GLY A 284 1.64 -5.84 10.80
CA GLY A 284 1.72 -6.70 9.61
C GLY A 284 0.36 -7.01 8.99
N GLY A 285 0.05 -6.36 7.86
CA GLY A 285 -1.12 -6.61 7.02
C GLY A 285 -0.79 -7.42 5.77
N GLY A 286 -1.37 -8.62 5.67
CA GLY A 286 -1.10 -9.64 4.64
C GLY A 286 -1.51 -9.35 3.18
N THR A 287 -1.86 -8.12 2.80
CA THR A 287 -2.57 -7.86 1.53
C THR A 287 -1.68 -7.63 0.31
N TRP A 288 -0.36 -7.44 0.48
CA TRP A 288 0.58 -7.08 -0.61
C TRP A 288 1.56 -8.18 -1.04
N TYR A 289 1.29 -9.45 -0.71
CA TYR A 289 2.24 -10.57 -0.92
C TYR A 289 1.95 -11.44 -2.15
N GLY A 290 1.25 -10.91 -3.17
CA GLY A 290 0.93 -11.65 -4.39
C GLY A 290 2.09 -11.76 -5.38
N ARG A 291 2.09 -12.80 -6.22
CA ARG A 291 3.09 -12.96 -7.30
C ARG A 291 3.08 -11.81 -8.31
N ASP A 292 1.96 -11.12 -8.48
CA ASP A 292 1.80 -9.95 -9.33
C ASP A 292 2.25 -8.64 -8.64
N SER A 293 2.29 -8.58 -7.30
CA SER A 293 2.93 -7.48 -6.56
C SER A 293 4.43 -7.43 -6.88
N LEU A 294 5.09 -8.59 -6.99
CA LEU A 294 6.49 -8.68 -7.38
C LEU A 294 6.75 -8.18 -8.81
N VAL A 295 5.81 -8.39 -9.73
CA VAL A 295 5.91 -7.87 -11.11
C VAL A 295 5.76 -6.34 -11.12
N LEU A 296 4.89 -5.79 -10.27
CA LEU A 296 4.72 -4.35 -10.13
C LEU A 296 5.87 -3.67 -9.42
N ILE A 297 6.39 -4.28 -8.34
CA ILE A 297 7.61 -3.86 -7.67
C ILE A 297 8.75 -3.82 -8.70
N ARG A 298 8.95 -4.90 -9.47
CA ARG A 298 9.95 -4.95 -10.56
C ARG A 298 9.71 -3.93 -11.68
N PHE A 299 8.46 -3.62 -12.03
CA PHE A 299 8.15 -2.63 -13.06
C PHE A 299 8.38 -1.19 -12.56
N MET A 300 8.05 -0.92 -11.30
CA MET A 300 8.36 0.35 -10.63
C MET A 300 9.87 0.51 -10.48
N GLU A 301 10.60 -0.54 -10.08
CA GLU A 301 12.07 -0.61 -10.03
C GLU A 301 12.73 -0.37 -11.40
N ASN A 302 12.14 -0.85 -12.51
CA ASN A 302 12.67 -0.57 -13.84
C ASN A 302 12.46 0.88 -14.30
N LYS A 303 11.45 1.58 -13.77
CA LYS A 303 11.26 3.02 -14.01
C LYS A 303 12.32 3.86 -13.29
N ILE A 304 12.79 3.39 -12.13
CA ILE A 304 13.96 3.92 -11.39
C ILE A 304 15.20 3.91 -12.29
N TRP A 305 15.41 2.87 -13.11
CA TRP A 305 16.52 2.80 -14.07
C TRP A 305 16.43 3.80 -15.23
N SER A 306 15.22 4.20 -15.66
CA SER A 306 15.05 5.12 -16.80
C SER A 306 15.14 6.61 -16.44
N MET A 307 14.92 6.97 -15.18
CA MET A 307 15.02 8.34 -14.67
C MET A 307 16.35 8.62 -13.96
N SER A 308 17.12 7.58 -13.59
CA SER A 308 18.45 7.71 -12.98
C SER A 308 19.61 7.66 -13.99
N THR A 309 19.35 7.65 -15.31
CA THR A 309 20.41 7.83 -16.32
C THR A 309 20.83 9.29 -16.46
N MET A 310 21.24 9.93 -15.35
CA MET A 310 22.30 10.92 -15.36
C MET A 310 23.10 10.75 -14.06
N THR A 311 24.37 10.42 -14.25
CA THR A 311 25.48 10.37 -13.29
C THR A 311 25.65 9.15 -12.38
N ASP A 312 26.55 8.29 -12.87
CA ASP A 312 27.75 7.77 -12.18
C ASP A 312 27.73 6.36 -11.53
N ARG A 313 28.71 5.56 -12.00
CA ARG A 313 29.21 4.22 -11.61
C ARG A 313 28.24 3.11 -11.17
N LYS A 314 28.09 2.10 -12.05
CA LYS A 314 27.57 0.75 -11.75
C LYS A 314 28.35 0.12 -10.58
N GLN A 315 27.74 0.06 -9.41
CA GLN A 315 28.15 -0.85 -8.34
C GLN A 315 27.41 -2.18 -8.59
N GLU A 316 28.14 -3.28 -8.79
CA GLU A 316 27.53 -4.61 -8.90
C GLU A 316 26.87 -4.97 -7.57
N ILE A 317 25.54 -5.12 -7.58
CA ILE A 317 24.77 -5.45 -6.39
C ILE A 317 25.04 -6.92 -6.01
N VAL A 318 25.60 -7.12 -4.82
CA VAL A 318 25.89 -8.46 -4.28
C VAL A 318 24.60 -9.07 -3.69
N PRO A 319 24.18 -10.29 -4.07
CA PRO A 319 22.90 -10.87 -3.65
C PRO A 319 22.73 -10.97 -2.13
N PHE A 320 21.50 -10.85 -1.62
CA PHE A 320 21.18 -11.05 -0.21
C PHE A 320 21.80 -12.35 0.34
N ASN A 321 22.28 -12.34 1.58
CA ASN A 321 23.04 -13.43 2.24
C ASN A 321 24.44 -13.72 1.69
N SER A 322 24.88 -13.07 0.61
CA SER A 322 26.25 -13.29 0.12
C SER A 322 27.26 -12.56 1.01
N ILE A 323 28.38 -13.21 1.32
CA ILE A 323 29.45 -12.61 2.13
C ILE A 323 30.14 -11.53 1.30
N GLN A 324 30.10 -10.29 1.77
CA GLN A 324 30.81 -9.17 1.17
C GLN A 324 32.26 -9.05 1.68
N GLY A 325 32.51 -9.52 2.91
CA GLY A 325 33.83 -9.50 3.53
C GLY A 325 33.83 -10.13 4.92
N ILE A 326 35.00 -10.21 5.55
CA ILE A 326 35.17 -10.78 6.89
C ILE A 326 35.91 -9.77 7.77
N ALA A 327 35.24 -9.27 8.81
CA ALA A 327 35.84 -8.39 9.80
C ALA A 327 36.56 -9.20 10.90
N SER A 328 37.66 -8.64 11.42
CA SER A 328 38.41 -9.19 12.56
C SER A 328 38.70 -10.69 12.44
N THR A 329 39.06 -11.14 11.24
CA THR A 329 39.37 -12.53 10.83
C THR A 329 38.23 -13.55 10.82
N ASN A 330 37.13 -13.37 11.56
CA ASN A 330 36.08 -14.41 11.67
C ASN A 330 34.63 -13.91 11.74
N VAL A 331 34.37 -12.62 11.50
CA VAL A 331 32.99 -12.08 11.53
C VAL A 331 32.56 -11.72 10.10
N PRO A 332 31.81 -12.58 9.40
CA PRO A 332 31.35 -12.29 8.04
C PRO A 332 30.36 -11.12 8.01
N ALA A 333 30.60 -10.17 7.12
CA ALA A 333 29.63 -9.16 6.70
C ALA A 333 28.86 -9.71 5.50
N TYR A 334 27.55 -9.76 5.63
CA TYR A 334 26.67 -10.30 4.60
C TYR A 334 25.97 -9.15 3.89
N SER A 335 25.66 -9.37 2.62
CA SER A 335 24.93 -8.41 1.81
C SER A 335 23.50 -8.30 2.28
N ASN A 336 23.10 -7.06 2.55
CA ASN A 336 21.71 -6.68 2.75
C ASN A 336 21.01 -6.35 1.43
N GLU A 337 21.57 -6.75 0.27
CA GLU A 337 21.06 -6.45 -1.08
C GLU A 337 21.18 -4.97 -1.46
N TYR A 338 20.44 -4.07 -0.82
CA TYR A 338 20.50 -2.61 -1.04
C TYR A 338 20.21 -1.83 0.27
N ASP A 339 20.43 -0.51 0.26
CA ASP A 339 20.56 0.32 1.46
C ASP A 339 19.35 0.26 2.42
N ASP A 340 18.13 0.20 1.88
CA ASP A 340 16.88 0.24 2.66
C ASP A 340 16.19 -1.13 2.83
N PHE A 341 16.85 -2.23 2.42
CA PHE A 341 16.26 -3.56 2.51
C PHE A 341 16.13 -4.02 3.97
N ILE A 342 14.99 -4.63 4.32
CA ILE A 342 14.74 -5.22 5.64
C ILE A 342 14.15 -6.61 5.45
N SER A 343 14.89 -7.65 5.85
CA SER A 343 14.42 -9.05 5.71
C SER A 343 13.34 -9.44 6.72
N PHE A 344 13.23 -8.72 7.84
CA PHE A 344 12.49 -9.11 9.05
C PHE A 344 12.88 -10.49 9.62
N GLU A 345 13.93 -11.12 9.10
CA GLU A 345 14.48 -12.36 9.62
C GLU A 345 15.42 -12.05 10.78
N GLY A 346 15.05 -12.46 12.00
CA GLY A 346 15.94 -12.36 13.13
C GLY A 346 17.15 -13.27 13.01
N PHE A 347 18.34 -12.75 13.30
CA PHE A 347 19.56 -13.53 13.42
C PHE A 347 19.92 -13.77 14.88
N TYR A 348 20.41 -14.98 15.17
CA TYR A 348 20.76 -15.42 16.51
C TYR A 348 22.10 -16.11 16.50
N VAL A 349 22.96 -15.78 17.47
CA VAL A 349 24.25 -16.45 17.70
C VAL A 349 24.21 -17.05 19.10
N HIS A 350 24.32 -18.37 19.20
CA HIS A 350 24.20 -19.10 20.47
C HIS A 350 22.92 -18.77 21.27
N GLY A 351 21.80 -18.58 20.57
CA GLY A 351 20.51 -18.22 21.17
C GLY A 351 20.33 -16.73 21.50
N ILE A 352 21.35 -15.90 21.28
CA ILE A 352 21.31 -14.46 21.52
C ILE A 352 20.92 -13.74 20.24
N TYR A 353 19.84 -12.96 20.31
CA TYR A 353 19.37 -12.14 19.18
C TYR A 353 20.39 -11.04 18.84
N THR A 354 20.85 -10.99 17.60
CA THR A 354 21.80 -9.96 17.14
C THR A 354 21.11 -8.85 16.37
N GLY A 355 19.97 -9.08 15.73
CA GLY A 355 19.24 -8.10 14.92
C GLY A 355 18.59 -8.74 13.71
N PHE A 356 18.00 -7.94 12.82
CA PHE A 356 17.51 -8.44 11.53
C PHE A 356 18.66 -8.66 10.53
N LYS A 357 18.66 -9.78 9.80
CA LYS A 357 19.58 -10.00 8.69
C LYS A 357 19.38 -8.93 7.60
N TRP A 358 20.39 -8.27 7.04
CA TRP A 358 21.77 -8.07 7.51
C TRP A 358 21.97 -6.58 7.78
N GLN A 359 21.13 -6.03 8.66
CA GLN A 359 21.16 -4.61 8.97
C GLN A 359 22.44 -4.21 9.72
N CYS A 360 22.79 -2.94 9.63
CA CYS A 360 24.00 -2.41 10.26
C CYS A 360 24.05 -2.64 11.79
N VAL A 361 22.92 -2.52 12.48
CA VAL A 361 22.83 -2.79 13.94
C VAL A 361 23.02 -4.27 14.25
N GLU A 362 22.54 -5.17 13.37
CA GLU A 362 22.76 -6.62 13.49
C GLU A 362 24.25 -6.93 13.47
N PHE A 363 24.95 -6.39 12.47
CA PHE A 363 26.38 -6.60 12.31
C PHE A 363 27.17 -6.06 13.50
N ALA A 364 26.84 -4.85 13.98
CA ALA A 364 27.49 -4.25 15.15
C ALA A 364 27.32 -5.11 16.41
N ARG A 365 26.11 -5.60 16.70
CA ARG A 365 25.82 -6.44 17.86
C ARG A 365 26.50 -7.80 17.75
N ARG A 366 26.43 -8.43 16.57
CA ARG A 366 27.09 -9.73 16.31
C ARG A 366 28.61 -9.63 16.39
N TRP A 367 29.20 -8.57 15.84
CA TRP A 367 30.62 -8.33 15.93
C TRP A 367 31.07 -8.18 17.39
N LEU A 368 30.34 -7.38 18.18
CA LEU A 368 30.64 -7.19 19.60
C LEU A 368 30.53 -8.50 20.39
N LEU A 369 29.49 -9.30 20.11
CA LEU A 369 29.29 -10.60 20.74
C LEU A 369 30.45 -11.56 20.43
N LEU A 370 30.80 -11.71 19.15
CA LEU A 370 31.84 -12.65 18.74
C LEU A 370 33.26 -12.20 19.11
N ARG A 371 33.51 -10.90 19.26
CA ARG A 371 34.86 -10.36 19.52
C ARG A 371 35.13 -9.99 20.96
N LYS A 372 34.09 -9.65 21.72
CA LYS A 372 34.19 -9.13 23.08
C LYS A 372 33.30 -9.87 24.08
N SER A 373 32.53 -10.88 23.64
CA SER A 373 31.54 -11.58 24.45
C SER A 373 30.55 -10.61 25.10
N CYS A 374 30.28 -9.48 24.46
CA CYS A 374 29.41 -8.43 24.97
C CYS A 374 28.30 -8.12 23.97
N ILE A 375 27.17 -7.63 24.47
CA ILE A 375 26.07 -7.10 23.68
C ILE A 375 25.72 -5.70 24.17
N PHE A 376 25.01 -4.93 23.36
CA PHE A 376 24.36 -3.71 23.78
C PHE A 376 22.84 -3.87 23.69
N GLN A 377 22.13 -3.07 24.48
CA GLN A 377 20.66 -3.06 24.54
C GLN A 377 20.01 -2.82 23.16
N ASN A 378 18.71 -3.08 23.06
CA ASN A 378 17.98 -2.79 21.84
C ASN A 378 17.96 -1.28 21.58
N VAL A 379 18.18 -0.92 20.32
CA VAL A 379 18.21 0.46 19.82
C VAL A 379 17.28 0.54 18.61
N GLY A 380 16.56 1.64 18.45
CA GLY A 380 15.58 1.81 17.37
C GLY A 380 16.22 2.10 16.02
N SER A 381 17.36 2.78 16.02
CA SER A 381 18.16 3.15 14.86
C SER A 381 19.65 2.97 15.14
N ALA A 382 20.46 2.86 14.09
CA ALA A 382 21.91 2.85 14.20
C ALA A 382 22.46 4.16 14.81
N THR A 383 21.75 5.27 14.65
CA THR A 383 22.11 6.57 15.28
C THR A 383 22.03 6.54 16.79
N ASP A 384 21.14 5.72 17.34
CA ASP A 384 20.85 5.67 18.77
C ASP A 384 21.99 4.96 19.52
N ILE A 385 22.84 4.20 18.81
CA ILE A 385 24.12 3.69 19.32
C ILE A 385 24.98 4.83 19.88
N TRP A 386 24.96 6.00 19.24
CA TRP A 386 25.72 7.17 19.68
C TRP A 386 25.05 7.91 20.85
N GLN A 387 23.73 8.03 20.84
CA GLN A 387 22.99 8.91 21.75
C GLN A 387 22.53 8.21 23.03
N GLU A 388 22.26 6.90 22.97
CA GLU A 388 21.55 6.18 24.02
C GLU A 388 22.40 5.11 24.72
N LEU A 389 23.44 4.59 24.06
CA LEU A 389 24.28 3.55 24.65
C LEU A 389 25.34 4.14 25.57
N THR A 390 25.25 3.80 26.84
CA THR A 390 26.21 4.20 27.88
C THR A 390 27.09 3.05 28.35
N TYR A 391 26.71 1.80 28.07
CA TYR A 391 27.47 0.60 28.42
C TYR A 391 27.20 -0.54 27.44
N VAL A 392 28.07 -1.55 27.47
CA VAL A 392 27.85 -2.88 26.90
C VAL A 392 27.83 -3.90 28.04
N GLU A 393 27.12 -5.00 27.86
CA GLU A 393 26.93 -6.03 28.87
C GLU A 393 27.58 -7.34 28.42
N ARG A 394 28.41 -7.93 29.28
CA ARG A 394 29.05 -9.22 29.00
C ARG A 394 28.05 -10.36 29.19
N VAL A 395 27.94 -11.22 28.20
CA VAL A 395 26.88 -12.24 28.13
C VAL A 395 27.04 -13.39 29.13
N THR A 396 28.23 -13.56 29.73
CA THR A 396 28.52 -14.66 30.66
C THR A 396 28.04 -14.40 32.08
N ASP A 397 27.97 -13.14 32.50
CA ASP A 397 27.72 -12.75 33.91
C ASP A 397 26.97 -11.42 34.06
N GLY A 398 26.63 -10.74 32.96
CA GLY A 398 25.92 -9.47 33.00
C GLY A 398 26.79 -8.29 33.46
N GLU A 399 28.12 -8.42 33.54
CA GLU A 399 28.99 -7.30 33.91
C GLU A 399 28.88 -6.18 32.85
N LYS A 400 28.66 -4.95 33.32
CA LYS A 400 28.46 -3.77 32.48
C LYS A 400 29.74 -2.97 32.32
N PHE A 401 30.15 -2.75 31.07
CA PHE A 401 31.32 -1.99 30.70
C PHE A 401 30.91 -0.62 30.14
N PRO A 402 31.28 0.49 30.79
CA PRO A 402 30.90 1.81 30.31
C PRO A 402 31.58 2.13 28.97
N LEU A 403 30.81 2.72 28.06
CA LEU A 403 31.30 3.20 26.76
C LEU A 403 31.87 4.61 26.89
N LYS A 404 32.91 4.90 26.12
CA LYS A 404 33.44 6.26 25.93
C LYS A 404 33.08 6.72 24.53
N THR A 405 32.46 7.88 24.43
CA THR A 405 32.05 8.50 23.16
C THR A 405 33.09 9.51 22.71
N TYR A 406 33.61 9.36 21.51
CA TYR A 406 34.57 10.28 20.90
C TYR A 406 34.00 10.85 19.62
N SER A 407 33.76 12.17 19.59
CA SER A 407 33.19 12.84 18.42
C SER A 407 34.14 12.72 17.23
N ASN A 408 33.58 12.61 16.02
CA ASN A 408 34.40 12.55 14.82
C ASN A 408 35.31 13.80 14.73
N GLY A 409 36.62 13.61 14.55
CA GLY A 409 37.62 14.68 14.57
C GLY A 409 38.14 15.08 15.96
N SER A 410 37.76 14.38 17.03
CA SER A 410 38.34 14.60 18.36
C SER A 410 39.78 14.07 18.45
N PRO A 411 40.63 14.58 19.37
CA PRO A 411 42.02 14.16 19.53
C PRO A 411 42.19 12.81 20.26
N HIS A 412 41.08 12.10 20.53
CA HIS A 412 41.05 10.84 21.26
C HIS A 412 40.81 9.64 20.34
#